data_AF-A0A432M7N8-F1
#
_entry.id   AF-A0A432M7N8-F1
#
_cell.length_a   1.000
_cell.length_b   1.000
_cell.length_c   1.000
_cell.angle_alpha   90.00
_cell.angle_beta   90.00
_cell.angle_gamma   90.00
#
_symmetry.space_group_name_H-M   'P 1'
#
loop_
_entity.id
_entity.type
_entity.pdbx_description
1 polymer ?
#
loop_
_entity_poly.entity_id
_entity_poly.type
_entity_poly.pdbx_seq_one_letter_code
_entity_poly.pdbx_strand_id
1 'polypeptide(L)'
;MSRLGKDINSGVEMTLMRPHLRFSSGGIVPISKSSTYPGMYQISGCNFYIDEDKLQPHEKNIFEMSRDGIDFEKFYCSWIKNEASWFRGFNCSHFSYPAMLNGKLASEGNDDIPSFSMTKGVKTRWLPGCFIHDLCTTAAISNTDEFTDVLSSGKHVPVAIVVKVKLGKDIPIPVAWLNVGEQVIRGPLNGPAFSFESIVWLCLKMPKVTNFPPNLPPPPPRPYNPSGQLVIDKWWNEQGKPWVDSVDLVGGYQCFLKQK
;
A
#
# COMPACT_ATOMS: atom_id res chain seq x y z
N MET A 1 -32.80 -65.78 8.55
CA MET A 1 -31.34 -65.57 8.74
C MET A 1 -30.79 -65.00 7.44
N SER A 2 -30.77 -63.69 7.23
CA SER A 2 -29.85 -62.67 7.78
C SER A 2 -28.52 -62.58 7.03
N ARG A 3 -28.27 -61.40 6.43
CA ARG A 3 -26.96 -60.73 6.17
C ARG A 3 -26.13 -61.36 5.04
N LEU A 4 -25.42 -60.68 4.14
CA LEU A 4 -24.84 -59.32 3.94
C LEU A 4 -24.67 -59.20 2.40
N GLY A 5 -24.85 -58.09 1.68
CA GLY A 5 -24.51 -56.71 2.00
C GLY A 5 -23.00 -56.51 1.92
N LYS A 6 -22.43 -56.25 0.73
CA LYS A 6 -21.20 -55.47 0.62
C LYS A 6 -20.96 -54.94 -0.80
N ASP A 7 -21.17 -53.64 -0.86
CA ASP A 7 -20.66 -52.69 -1.85
C ASP A 7 -19.20 -52.96 -2.21
N ILE A 8 -18.91 -52.96 -3.51
CA ILE A 8 -17.56 -52.66 -3.99
C ILE A 8 -17.61 -51.22 -4.46
N ASN A 9 -17.10 -50.39 -3.56
CA ASN A 9 -16.80 -48.97 -3.67
C ASN A 9 -16.61 -48.46 -5.10
N SER A 10 -17.47 -47.51 -5.44
CA SER A 10 -17.19 -46.35 -6.30
C SER A 10 -15.92 -45.62 -5.82
N GLY A 11 -14.76 -46.08 -6.28
CA GLY A 11 -13.46 -45.44 -6.04
C GLY A 11 -13.19 -44.24 -6.95
N VAL A 12 -14.23 -43.59 -7.47
CA VAL A 12 -14.14 -42.41 -8.33
C VAL A 12 -15.10 -41.38 -7.76
N GLU A 13 -14.56 -40.39 -7.05
CA GLU A 13 -15.10 -39.06 -6.73
C GLU A 13 -14.74 -38.62 -5.32
N MET A 14 -13.45 -38.37 -5.07
CA MET A 14 -13.05 -37.29 -4.17
C MET A 14 -11.76 -36.63 -4.68
N THR A 15 -11.70 -36.34 -5.98
CA THR A 15 -10.97 -35.16 -6.41
C THR A 15 -11.79 -33.99 -5.88
N LEU A 16 -11.54 -33.59 -4.63
CA LEU A 16 -11.99 -32.31 -4.11
C LEU A 16 -11.46 -31.27 -5.09
N MET A 17 -12.31 -30.91 -6.06
CA MET A 17 -12.02 -29.96 -7.11
C MET A 17 -11.60 -28.69 -6.40
N ARG A 18 -10.30 -28.43 -6.39
CA ARG A 18 -9.73 -27.31 -5.65
C ARG A 18 -10.45 -26.04 -6.10
N PRO A 19 -10.75 -25.10 -5.20
CA PRO A 19 -11.24 -23.80 -5.60
C PRO A 19 -10.33 -23.14 -6.65
N HIS A 20 -10.92 -22.45 -7.62
CA HIS A 20 -10.20 -21.65 -8.59
C HIS A 20 -10.73 -20.22 -8.61
N LEU A 21 -9.87 -19.27 -8.93
CA LEU A 21 -10.23 -17.91 -9.27
C LEU A 21 -10.20 -17.75 -10.79
N ARG A 22 -11.30 -17.31 -11.37
CA ARG A 22 -11.43 -16.95 -12.78
C ARG A 22 -11.23 -15.45 -12.96
N PHE A 23 -10.47 -15.10 -13.98
CA PHE A 23 -10.20 -13.73 -14.42
C PHE A 23 -11.13 -13.32 -15.55
N SER A 24 -11.30 -12.00 -15.71
CA SER A 24 -12.16 -11.44 -16.76
C SER A 24 -11.60 -11.71 -18.16
N SER A 25 -10.28 -11.84 -18.30
CA SER A 25 -9.63 -12.31 -19.54
C SER A 25 -9.81 -13.81 -19.84
N GLY A 26 -10.43 -14.56 -18.92
CA GLY A 26 -10.62 -16.01 -19.05
C GLY A 26 -9.51 -16.86 -18.43
N GLY A 27 -8.46 -16.25 -17.86
CA GLY A 27 -7.45 -16.99 -17.08
C GLY A 27 -8.05 -17.62 -15.83
N ILE A 28 -7.53 -18.76 -15.39
CA ILE A 28 -7.98 -19.47 -14.19
C ILE A 28 -6.77 -19.85 -13.35
N VAL A 29 -6.81 -19.54 -12.05
CA VAL A 29 -5.73 -19.87 -11.11
C VAL A 29 -6.27 -20.63 -9.89
N PRO A 30 -5.56 -21.66 -9.42
CA PRO A 30 -6.01 -22.42 -8.24
C PRO A 30 -5.82 -21.60 -6.97
N ILE A 31 -6.83 -21.58 -6.12
CA ILE A 31 -6.81 -20.92 -4.81
C ILE A 31 -7.14 -21.93 -3.69
N SER A 32 -6.72 -21.63 -2.48
CA SER A 32 -7.03 -22.44 -1.29
C SER A 32 -7.26 -21.54 -0.09
N LYS A 33 -8.16 -21.91 0.81
CA LYS A 33 -8.28 -21.18 2.09
C LYS A 33 -6.93 -21.17 2.80
N SER A 34 -6.53 -19.99 3.26
CA SER A 34 -5.30 -19.83 4.02
C SER A 34 -5.49 -20.45 5.40
N SER A 35 -4.61 -21.38 5.76
CA SER A 35 -4.53 -21.91 7.14
C SER A 35 -3.90 -20.91 8.10
N THR A 36 -3.09 -19.98 7.57
CA THR A 36 -2.38 -18.95 8.34
C THR A 36 -3.27 -17.75 8.65
N TYR A 37 -4.12 -17.35 7.71
CA TYR A 37 -4.95 -16.14 7.81
C TYR A 37 -6.42 -16.50 7.57
N PRO A 38 -7.21 -16.75 8.63
CA PRO A 38 -8.64 -17.02 8.51
C PRO A 38 -9.37 -15.91 7.75
N GLY A 39 -10.31 -16.28 6.87
CA GLY A 39 -11.03 -15.34 6.00
C GLY A 39 -10.26 -14.91 4.75
N MET A 40 -9.07 -15.48 4.49
CA MET A 40 -8.30 -15.23 3.28
C MET A 40 -8.19 -16.49 2.42
N TYR A 41 -8.22 -16.31 1.10
CA TYR A 41 -7.74 -17.30 0.13
C TYR A 41 -6.30 -16.99 -0.25
N GLN A 42 -5.49 -18.02 -0.41
CA GLN A 42 -4.14 -17.95 -0.94
C GLN A 42 -4.16 -18.44 -2.39
N ILE A 43 -3.49 -17.72 -3.28
CA ILE A 43 -3.20 -18.22 -4.63
C ILE A 43 -2.14 -19.31 -4.50
N SER A 44 -2.43 -20.51 -5.01
CA SER A 44 -1.73 -21.75 -4.62
C SER A 44 -0.21 -21.63 -4.59
N GLY A 45 0.37 -21.86 -3.41
CA GLY A 45 1.81 -21.90 -3.19
C GLY A 45 2.52 -20.54 -3.24
N CYS A 46 1.78 -19.44 -3.35
CA CYS A 46 2.32 -18.08 -3.44
C CYS A 46 2.07 -17.28 -2.16
N ASN A 47 2.86 -16.24 -1.91
CA ASN A 47 2.66 -15.27 -0.83
C ASN A 47 1.62 -14.18 -1.18
N PHE A 48 0.59 -14.55 -1.96
CA PHE A 48 -0.49 -13.66 -2.38
C PHE A 48 -1.82 -14.14 -1.80
N TYR A 49 -2.47 -13.28 -1.04
CA TYR A 49 -3.74 -13.54 -0.36
C TYR A 49 -4.85 -12.64 -0.91
N ILE A 50 -6.09 -13.10 -0.83
CA ILE A 50 -7.30 -12.42 -1.27
C ILE A 50 -8.33 -12.56 -0.17
N ASP A 51 -8.92 -11.44 0.23
CA ASP A 51 -10.04 -11.43 1.17
C ASP A 51 -11.24 -12.22 0.61
N GLU A 52 -11.76 -13.19 1.39
CA GLU A 52 -12.88 -14.07 1.02
C GLU A 52 -14.12 -13.25 0.64
N ASP A 53 -14.33 -12.09 1.26
CA ASP A 53 -15.48 -11.21 0.97
C ASP A 53 -15.43 -10.59 -0.43
N LYS A 54 -14.27 -10.68 -1.11
CA LYS A 54 -14.09 -10.20 -2.49
C LYS A 54 -14.40 -11.25 -3.54
N LEU A 55 -14.58 -12.50 -3.12
CA LEU A 55 -14.86 -13.61 -4.01
C LEU A 55 -16.37 -13.85 -4.08
N GLN A 56 -16.87 -14.05 -5.30
CA GLN A 56 -18.25 -14.47 -5.55
C GLN A 56 -18.21 -15.84 -6.22
N PRO A 57 -19.06 -16.80 -5.80
CA PRO A 57 -19.21 -18.05 -6.51
C PRO A 57 -19.71 -17.80 -7.95
N HIS A 58 -19.04 -18.38 -8.93
CA HIS A 58 -19.43 -18.34 -10.35
C HIS A 58 -19.99 -19.70 -10.77
N GLU A 59 -19.23 -20.76 -10.52
CA GLU A 59 -19.60 -22.16 -10.78
C GLU A 59 -19.11 -23.04 -9.62
N LYS A 60 -19.39 -24.34 -9.66
CA LYS A 60 -18.91 -25.30 -8.65
C LYS A 60 -17.38 -25.24 -8.54
N ASN A 61 -16.89 -24.73 -7.42
CA ASN A 61 -15.46 -24.50 -7.12
C ASN A 61 -14.76 -23.46 -8.00
N ILE A 62 -15.50 -22.56 -8.65
CA ILE A 62 -14.96 -21.42 -9.38
C ILE A 62 -15.49 -20.13 -8.77
N PHE A 63 -14.59 -19.22 -8.45
CA PHE A 63 -14.87 -17.91 -7.90
C PHE A 63 -14.46 -16.84 -8.90
N GLU A 64 -15.11 -15.68 -8.81
CA GLU A 64 -14.75 -14.45 -9.51
C GLU A 64 -14.61 -13.31 -8.50
N MET A 65 -13.90 -12.26 -8.88
CA MET A 65 -13.85 -11.04 -8.07
C MET A 65 -15.16 -10.26 -8.19
N SER A 66 -15.72 -9.83 -7.07
CA SER A 66 -17.06 -9.22 -7.01
C SER A 66 -17.20 -7.87 -7.72
N ARG A 67 -16.29 -6.92 -7.45
CA ARG A 67 -16.35 -5.54 -7.92
C ARG A 67 -15.05 -5.02 -8.51
N ASP A 68 -13.92 -5.55 -8.04
CA ASP A 68 -12.59 -5.02 -8.34
C ASP A 68 -11.82 -5.92 -9.32
N GLY A 69 -12.52 -6.78 -10.06
CA GLY A 69 -11.88 -7.88 -10.81
C GLY A 69 -10.87 -7.44 -11.86
N ILE A 70 -11.16 -6.37 -12.59
CA ILE A 70 -10.25 -5.84 -13.61
C ILE A 70 -8.96 -5.30 -12.96
N ASP A 71 -9.08 -4.59 -11.85
CA ASP A 71 -7.92 -3.97 -11.20
C ASP A 71 -7.11 -4.99 -10.41
N PHE A 72 -7.78 -5.95 -9.78
CA PHE A 72 -7.14 -7.15 -9.23
C PHE A 72 -6.31 -7.85 -10.31
N GLU A 73 -6.91 -8.09 -11.48
CA GLU A 73 -6.27 -8.82 -12.56
C GLU A 73 -5.05 -8.08 -13.10
N LYS A 74 -5.16 -6.75 -13.33
CA LYS A 74 -4.01 -5.92 -13.72
C LYS A 74 -2.86 -6.03 -12.71
N PHE A 75 -3.17 -5.92 -11.42
CA PHE A 75 -2.18 -6.01 -10.36
C PHE A 75 -1.56 -7.41 -10.29
N TYR A 76 -2.39 -8.46 -10.30
CA TYR A 76 -1.94 -9.84 -10.29
C TYR A 76 -1.06 -10.19 -11.49
N CYS A 77 -1.45 -9.75 -12.70
CA CYS A 77 -0.66 -9.92 -13.93
C CYS A 77 0.70 -9.22 -13.86
N SER A 78 0.79 -8.06 -13.20
CA SER A 78 2.07 -7.38 -12.96
C SER A 78 2.88 -8.11 -11.88
N TRP A 79 2.21 -8.64 -10.86
CA TRP A 79 2.84 -9.35 -9.76
C TRP A 79 3.46 -10.69 -10.21
N ILE A 80 2.77 -11.48 -11.04
CA ILE A 80 3.34 -12.73 -11.59
C ILE A 80 4.60 -12.49 -12.44
N LYS A 81 4.75 -11.29 -13.01
CA LYS A 81 5.92 -10.88 -13.81
C LYS A 81 7.02 -10.23 -12.99
N ASN A 82 6.86 -10.11 -11.66
CA ASN A 82 7.76 -9.34 -10.79
C ASN A 82 7.88 -7.86 -11.17
N GLU A 83 6.81 -7.28 -11.71
CA GLU A 83 6.74 -5.89 -12.17
C GLU A 83 5.79 -5.05 -11.32
N ALA A 84 5.05 -5.65 -10.39
CA ALA A 84 4.13 -4.94 -9.53
C ALA A 84 4.86 -3.94 -8.62
N SER A 85 4.25 -2.78 -8.44
CA SER A 85 4.66 -1.78 -7.46
C SER A 85 3.53 -1.57 -6.47
N TRP A 86 3.90 -1.37 -5.22
CA TRP A 86 2.99 -0.95 -4.17
C TRP A 86 3.50 0.36 -3.60
N PHE A 87 2.56 1.27 -3.37
CA PHE A 87 2.83 2.62 -2.93
C PHE A 87 2.17 2.85 -1.57
N ARG A 88 2.79 3.71 -0.77
CA ARG A 88 2.17 4.22 0.46
C ARG A 88 2.52 5.68 0.64
N GLY A 89 1.47 6.47 0.81
CA GLY A 89 1.58 7.88 1.19
C GLY A 89 1.85 8.04 2.68
N PHE A 90 2.77 8.93 3.03
CA PHE A 90 3.05 9.34 4.40
C PHE A 90 2.98 10.85 4.49
N ASN A 91 2.05 11.37 5.30
CA ASN A 91 2.12 12.76 5.72
C ASN A 91 3.41 12.96 6.54
N CYS A 92 4.11 14.08 6.36
CA CYS A 92 5.34 14.39 7.11
C CYS A 92 5.10 14.55 8.61
N SER A 93 3.83 14.68 9.04
CA SER A 93 3.43 14.68 10.45
C SER A 93 2.93 13.32 10.96
N HIS A 94 2.88 12.29 10.11
CA HIS A 94 2.36 10.97 10.49
C HIS A 94 3.23 10.32 11.59
N PHE A 95 2.61 9.65 12.56
CA PHE A 95 3.33 9.09 13.72
C PHE A 95 4.43 8.09 13.34
N SER A 96 4.30 7.39 12.21
CA SER A 96 5.31 6.44 11.72
C SER A 96 6.37 7.07 10.81
N TYR A 97 6.24 8.36 10.48
CA TYR A 97 7.21 9.10 9.67
C TYR A 97 8.62 9.04 10.28
N PRO A 98 8.85 9.27 11.58
CA PRO A 98 10.19 9.17 12.17
C PRO A 98 10.83 7.79 12.05
N ALA A 99 10.04 6.70 12.14
CA ALA A 99 10.58 5.35 11.95
C ALA A 99 11.01 5.13 10.49
N MET A 100 10.23 5.65 9.54
CA MET A 100 10.55 5.61 8.12
C MET A 100 11.83 6.39 7.78
N LEU A 101 12.04 7.56 8.41
CA LEU A 101 13.30 8.32 8.27
C LEU A 101 14.53 7.50 8.68
N ASN A 102 14.35 6.57 9.63
CA ASN A 102 15.39 5.63 10.08
C ASN A 102 15.43 4.33 9.26
N GLY A 103 14.85 4.33 8.05
CA GLY A 103 14.89 3.20 7.13
C GLY A 103 13.95 2.06 7.50
N LYS A 104 12.89 2.30 8.28
CA LYS A 104 11.93 1.27 8.70
C LYS A 104 10.49 1.64 8.37
N LEU A 105 9.84 0.86 7.50
CA LEU A 105 8.39 0.91 7.32
C LEU A 105 7.73 -0.09 8.25
N ALA A 106 7.03 0.44 9.26
CA ALA A 106 6.24 -0.35 10.21
C ALA A 106 4.79 0.15 10.24
N SER A 107 3.89 -0.77 10.57
CA SER A 107 2.49 -0.46 10.83
C SER A 107 2.29 -0.15 12.32
N GLU A 108 1.05 0.02 12.75
CA GLU A 108 0.71 0.42 14.12
C GLU A 108 0.94 -0.65 15.18
N GLY A 109 1.03 -1.92 14.78
CA GLY A 109 1.26 -3.00 15.73
C GLY A 109 1.96 -4.21 15.14
N ASN A 110 1.80 -5.32 15.87
CA ASN A 110 2.57 -6.53 15.66
C ASN A 110 1.69 -7.72 15.27
N ASP A 111 0.37 -7.58 15.25
CA ASP A 111 -0.52 -8.69 14.94
C ASP A 111 -0.34 -9.09 13.47
N ASP A 112 -0.14 -10.38 13.23
CA ASP A 112 0.07 -10.89 11.87
C ASP A 112 -1.26 -11.22 11.21
N ILE A 113 -2.06 -10.18 10.96
CA ILE A 113 -3.41 -10.31 10.39
C ILE A 113 -3.52 -9.34 9.22
N PRO A 114 -3.67 -9.79 7.96
CA PRO A 114 -3.96 -8.90 6.86
C PRO A 114 -5.37 -8.31 7.06
N SER A 115 -5.45 -7.03 7.39
CA SER A 115 -6.72 -6.34 7.65
C SER A 115 -6.65 -4.89 7.20
N PHE A 116 -7.82 -4.26 7.08
CA PHE A 116 -7.92 -2.84 6.74
C PHE A 116 -7.27 -1.95 7.80
N SER A 117 -6.74 -0.83 7.33
CA SER A 117 -6.20 0.28 8.12
C SER A 117 -7.17 0.82 9.19
N MET A 118 -8.49 0.67 8.97
CA MET A 118 -9.55 1.23 9.83
C MET A 118 -10.38 0.17 10.58
N THR A 119 -9.96 -1.10 10.59
CA THR A 119 -10.66 -2.12 11.39
C THR A 119 -10.44 -1.83 12.88
N LYS A 120 -11.46 -1.24 13.53
CA LYS A 120 -11.43 -0.80 14.93
C LYS A 120 -10.81 -1.87 15.84
N GLY A 121 -9.66 -1.55 16.44
CA GLY A 121 -9.04 -2.33 17.51
C GLY A 121 -7.95 -3.33 17.09
N VAL A 122 -7.69 -3.53 15.80
CA VAL A 122 -6.64 -4.46 15.34
C VAL A 122 -5.40 -3.68 14.92
N LYS A 123 -4.32 -3.78 15.71
CA LYS A 123 -3.03 -3.18 15.37
C LYS A 123 -2.14 -4.20 14.68
N THR A 124 -2.32 -4.31 13.38
CA THR A 124 -1.60 -5.26 12.54
C THR A 124 -0.20 -4.78 12.16
N ARG A 125 0.71 -5.72 11.84
CA ARG A 125 2.03 -5.46 11.20
C ARG A 125 1.94 -5.26 9.69
N TRP A 126 0.77 -5.50 9.11
CA TRP A 126 0.52 -5.34 7.68
C TRP A 126 0.38 -3.84 7.35
N LEU A 127 1.16 -3.40 6.36
CA LEU A 127 1.28 -2.03 5.93
C LEU A 127 0.19 -1.74 4.88
N PRO A 128 -0.70 -0.76 5.10
CA PRO A 128 -1.70 -0.38 4.10
C PRO A 128 -1.11 0.53 3.02
N GLY A 129 -1.55 0.32 1.78
CA GLY A 129 -1.14 1.10 0.61
C GLY A 129 -1.91 0.69 -0.63
N CYS A 130 -1.47 1.11 -1.80
CA CYS A 130 -2.17 0.83 -3.05
C CYS A 130 -1.19 0.64 -4.21
N PHE A 131 -1.56 -0.14 -5.22
CA PHE A 131 -0.82 -0.22 -6.49
C PHE A 131 -1.03 1.02 -7.39
N ILE A 132 -2.04 1.85 -7.09
CA ILE A 132 -2.35 3.09 -7.81
C ILE A 132 -1.70 4.26 -7.06
N HIS A 133 -0.66 4.83 -7.65
CA HIS A 133 0.14 5.91 -7.04
C HIS A 133 -0.69 7.15 -6.65
N ASP A 134 -1.60 7.59 -7.54
CA ASP A 134 -2.41 8.80 -7.31
C ASP A 134 -3.34 8.69 -6.09
N LEU A 135 -3.86 7.49 -5.80
CA LEU A 135 -4.68 7.24 -4.61
C LEU A 135 -3.85 7.39 -3.33
N CYS A 136 -2.61 6.88 -3.33
CA CYS A 136 -1.69 7.04 -2.20
C CYS A 136 -1.29 8.50 -1.98
N THR A 137 -1.06 9.25 -3.06
CA THR A 137 -0.78 10.69 -2.99
C THR A 137 -1.93 11.43 -2.32
N THR A 138 -3.17 11.15 -2.74
CA THR A 138 -4.37 11.80 -2.18
C THR A 138 -4.53 11.52 -0.69
N ALA A 139 -4.33 10.26 -0.27
CA ALA A 139 -4.36 9.89 1.14
C ALA A 139 -3.27 10.61 1.96
N ALA A 140 -2.09 10.84 1.39
CA ALA A 140 -0.96 11.45 2.10
C ALA A 140 -1.17 12.93 2.45
N ILE A 141 -2.00 13.65 1.68
CA ILE A 141 -2.30 15.08 1.87
C ILE A 141 -3.30 15.29 3.02
N SER A 142 -4.09 14.25 3.34
CA SER A 142 -5.00 14.31 4.49
C SER A 142 -4.19 14.67 5.75
N ASN A 143 -4.68 15.64 6.52
CA ASN A 143 -4.03 16.18 7.74
C ASN A 143 -2.97 17.29 7.58
N THR A 144 -3.20 18.23 6.67
CA THR A 144 -2.48 19.52 6.67
C THR A 144 -3.17 20.51 7.61
N ASP A 145 -2.41 21.16 8.51
CA ASP A 145 -2.96 22.18 9.41
C ASP A 145 -3.11 23.56 8.73
N GLU A 146 -3.92 24.44 9.31
CA GLU A 146 -4.22 25.76 8.76
C GLU A 146 -2.99 26.65 8.58
N PHE A 147 -1.99 26.55 9.46
CA PHE A 147 -0.80 27.40 9.38
C PHE A 147 0.17 26.89 8.31
N THR A 148 0.23 25.58 8.07
CA THR A 148 0.90 25.00 6.91
C THR A 148 0.22 25.44 5.61
N ASP A 149 -1.12 25.50 5.59
CA ASP A 149 -1.88 26.02 4.45
C ASP A 149 -1.57 27.51 4.19
N VAL A 150 -1.58 28.35 5.22
CA VAL A 150 -1.17 29.76 5.14
C VAL A 150 0.27 29.89 4.64
N LEU A 151 1.21 29.11 5.19
CA LEU A 151 2.62 29.09 4.77
C LEU A 151 2.76 28.79 3.27
N SER A 152 1.94 27.86 2.76
CA SER A 152 1.97 27.46 1.35
C SER A 152 1.50 28.53 0.36
N SER A 153 0.88 29.61 0.86
CA SER A 153 0.39 30.71 0.01
C SER A 153 1.52 31.53 -0.62
N GLY A 154 2.74 31.43 -0.07
CA GLY A 154 3.93 32.09 -0.63
C GLY A 154 5.16 31.19 -0.72
N LYS A 155 5.04 29.92 -0.36
CA LYS A 155 6.17 28.98 -0.26
C LYS A 155 5.74 27.60 -0.75
N HIS A 156 6.70 26.83 -1.23
CA HIS A 156 6.47 25.43 -1.56
C HIS A 156 6.80 24.55 -0.35
N VAL A 157 5.78 23.96 0.26
CA VAL A 157 5.94 23.23 1.51
C VAL A 157 5.85 21.73 1.25
N PRO A 158 6.88 20.91 1.56
CA PRO A 158 6.74 19.47 1.48
C PRO A 158 5.80 19.00 2.60
N VAL A 159 4.69 18.38 2.24
CA VAL A 159 3.66 17.94 3.21
C VAL A 159 3.57 16.43 3.32
N ALA A 160 3.99 15.70 2.30
CA ALA A 160 3.99 14.25 2.30
C ALA A 160 5.05 13.66 1.36
N ILE A 161 5.32 12.37 1.53
CA ILE A 161 6.08 11.56 0.59
C ILE A 161 5.29 10.31 0.20
N VAL A 162 5.62 9.76 -0.95
CA VAL A 162 5.15 8.44 -1.37
C VAL A 162 6.35 7.51 -1.41
N VAL A 163 6.27 6.40 -0.68
CA VAL A 163 7.26 5.31 -0.79
C VAL A 163 6.76 4.26 -1.77
N LYS A 164 7.70 3.53 -2.37
CA LYS A 164 7.44 2.42 -3.29
C LYS A 164 8.15 1.16 -2.83
N VAL A 165 7.44 0.05 -2.93
CA VAL A 165 7.93 -1.31 -2.72
C VAL A 165 7.71 -2.09 -4.00
N LYS A 166 8.78 -2.72 -4.50
CA LYS A 166 8.66 -3.66 -5.62
C LYS A 166 8.06 -4.97 -5.10
N LEU A 167 7.04 -5.46 -5.79
CA LEU A 167 6.36 -6.71 -5.48
C LEU A 167 6.44 -7.66 -6.66
N GLY A 168 6.33 -8.95 -6.36
CA GLY A 168 6.45 -9.98 -7.36
C GLY A 168 6.28 -11.36 -6.78
N LYS A 169 5.99 -12.32 -7.66
CA LYS A 169 5.92 -13.74 -7.33
C LYS A 169 7.18 -14.27 -6.67
N ASP A 170 8.34 -13.82 -7.13
CA ASP A 170 9.64 -14.26 -6.62
C ASP A 170 10.19 -13.32 -5.55
N ILE A 171 9.43 -12.28 -5.17
CA ILE A 171 9.80 -11.35 -4.11
C ILE A 171 9.13 -11.82 -2.81
N PRO A 172 9.88 -12.14 -1.75
CA PRO A 172 9.37 -12.79 -0.54
C PRO A 172 8.63 -11.83 0.40
N ILE A 173 7.82 -10.92 -0.15
CA ILE A 173 6.97 -9.98 0.60
C ILE A 173 5.51 -10.43 0.47
N PRO A 174 4.90 -10.98 1.55
CA PRO A 174 3.49 -11.31 1.55
C PRO A 174 2.59 -10.12 1.23
N VAL A 175 1.62 -10.35 0.37
CA VAL A 175 0.65 -9.38 -0.15
C VAL A 175 -0.75 -9.90 0.11
N ALA A 176 -1.65 -9.06 0.59
CA ALA A 176 -3.08 -9.35 0.60
C ALA A 176 -3.86 -8.28 -0.16
N TRP A 177 -4.69 -8.73 -1.09
CA TRP A 177 -5.66 -7.90 -1.79
C TRP A 177 -6.92 -7.77 -0.95
N LEU A 178 -7.22 -6.54 -0.51
CA LEU A 178 -8.42 -6.26 0.26
C LEU A 178 -9.49 -5.57 -0.58
N ASN A 179 -9.13 -4.55 -1.37
CA ASN A 179 -9.97 -3.96 -2.42
C ASN A 179 -9.09 -3.16 -3.38
N VAL A 180 -9.66 -2.51 -4.40
CA VAL A 180 -8.91 -1.67 -5.35
C VAL A 180 -8.15 -0.51 -4.70
N GLY A 181 -8.71 0.12 -3.67
CA GLY A 181 -8.12 1.26 -2.97
C GLY A 181 -7.13 0.92 -1.86
N GLU A 182 -7.11 -0.33 -1.38
CA GLU A 182 -6.22 -0.77 -0.32
C GLU A 182 -5.77 -2.22 -0.53
N GLN A 183 -4.46 -2.39 -0.69
CA GLN A 183 -3.77 -3.66 -0.53
C GLN A 183 -2.79 -3.53 0.61
N VAL A 184 -2.56 -4.64 1.32
CA VAL A 184 -1.62 -4.65 2.44
C VAL A 184 -0.43 -5.54 2.13
N ILE A 185 0.74 -5.14 2.61
CA ILE A 185 1.96 -5.94 2.55
C ILE A 185 2.50 -6.19 3.95
N ARG A 186 3.05 -7.37 4.21
CA ARG A 186 3.52 -7.71 5.55
C ARG A 186 4.80 -6.95 5.90
N GLY A 187 4.74 -6.14 6.95
CA GLY A 187 5.90 -5.46 7.53
C GLY A 187 6.49 -6.20 8.74
N PRO A 188 7.50 -5.61 9.40
CA PRO A 188 8.18 -4.38 8.99
C PRO A 188 9.08 -4.59 7.76
N LEU A 189 9.27 -3.54 6.96
CA LEU A 189 10.25 -3.50 5.88
C LEU A 189 11.41 -2.59 6.28
N ASN A 190 12.63 -2.97 5.88
CA ASN A 190 13.85 -2.20 6.13
C ASN A 190 14.38 -1.58 4.82
N GLY A 191 15.26 -0.58 4.94
CA GLY A 191 15.71 0.31 3.87
C GLY A 191 15.83 -0.27 2.45
N PRO A 192 16.52 -1.41 2.21
CA PRO A 192 16.65 -1.96 0.86
C PRO A 192 15.34 -2.47 0.23
N ALA A 193 14.30 -2.69 1.03
CA ALA A 193 13.01 -3.22 0.57
C ALA A 193 12.06 -2.13 0.05
N PHE A 194 12.38 -0.85 0.22
CA PHE A 194 11.56 0.26 -0.26
C PHE A 194 12.41 1.43 -0.75
N SER A 195 11.80 2.33 -1.51
CA SER A 195 12.43 3.55 -2.01
C SER A 195 11.48 4.73 -1.87
N PHE A 196 12.02 5.95 -1.85
CA PHE A 196 11.21 7.15 -1.96
C PHE A 196 10.89 7.40 -3.43
N GLU A 197 9.60 7.43 -3.77
CA GLU A 197 9.14 7.60 -5.15
C GLU A 197 8.82 9.05 -5.45
N SER A 198 8.08 9.71 -4.54
CA SER A 198 7.58 11.06 -4.79
C SER A 198 7.53 11.92 -3.55
N ILE A 199 7.58 13.23 -3.77
CA ILE A 199 7.28 14.25 -2.77
C ILE A 199 5.96 14.91 -3.16
N VAL A 200 5.11 15.13 -2.17
CA VAL A 200 3.90 15.91 -2.31
C VAL A 200 4.13 17.26 -1.64
N TRP A 201 3.99 18.30 -2.44
CA TRP A 201 4.15 19.69 -2.08
C TRP A 201 2.79 20.35 -1.95
N LEU A 202 2.69 21.32 -1.05
CA LEU A 202 1.62 22.29 -1.05
C LEU A 202 2.17 23.60 -1.62
N CYS A 203 1.61 24.03 -2.76
CA CYS A 203 1.99 25.25 -3.46
C CYS A 203 0.74 26.05 -3.75
N LEU A 204 0.62 27.27 -3.22
CA LEU A 204 -0.60 28.08 -3.32
C LEU A 204 -1.84 27.29 -2.86
N LYS A 205 -1.72 26.55 -1.75
CA LYS A 205 -2.77 25.70 -1.19
C LYS A 205 -3.20 24.51 -2.07
N MET A 206 -2.49 24.27 -3.17
CA MET A 206 -2.78 23.19 -4.10
C MET A 206 -1.71 22.10 -4.02
N PRO A 207 -2.09 20.82 -3.93
CA PRO A 207 -1.13 19.74 -3.94
C PRO A 207 -0.43 19.64 -5.31
N LYS A 208 0.88 19.45 -5.28
CA LYS A 208 1.73 19.19 -6.44
C LYS A 208 2.62 18.00 -6.14
N VAL A 209 2.81 17.12 -7.11
CA VAL A 209 3.60 15.91 -6.94
C VAL A 209 4.82 15.98 -7.82
N THR A 210 5.98 15.64 -7.26
CA THR A 210 7.22 15.52 -8.01
C THR A 210 7.88 14.19 -7.69
N ASN A 211 8.74 13.71 -8.59
CA ASN A 211 9.62 12.59 -8.28
C ASN A 211 10.51 12.95 -7.09
N PHE A 212 10.84 11.93 -6.30
CA PHE A 212 11.76 12.11 -5.20
C PHE A 212 13.20 12.30 -5.76
N PRO A 213 13.91 13.36 -5.38
CA PRO A 213 15.25 13.64 -5.87
C PRO A 213 16.24 12.57 -5.38
N PRO A 214 17.12 12.07 -6.25
CA PRO A 214 18.09 11.06 -5.86
C PRO A 214 19.08 11.65 -4.84
N ASN A 215 19.55 10.81 -3.92
CA ASN A 215 20.58 11.13 -2.91
C ASN A 215 20.21 12.21 -1.89
N LEU A 216 18.94 12.63 -1.81
CA LEU A 216 18.48 13.48 -0.73
C LEU A 216 17.81 12.68 0.39
N PRO A 217 17.96 13.10 1.65
CA PRO A 217 17.15 12.56 2.72
C PRO A 217 15.68 12.98 2.53
N PRO A 218 14.71 12.19 3.02
CA PRO A 218 13.31 12.61 3.13
C PRO A 218 13.15 13.95 3.87
N PRO A 219 12.08 14.72 3.58
CA PRO A 219 11.79 15.97 4.25
C PRO A 219 11.82 15.83 5.77
N PRO A 220 12.21 16.87 6.53
CA PRO A 220 12.16 16.83 7.98
C PRO A 220 10.71 16.59 8.46
N PRO A 221 10.53 15.89 9.59
CA PRO A 221 9.20 15.65 10.14
C PRO A 221 8.53 16.99 10.44
N ARG A 222 7.27 17.10 10.05
CA ARG A 222 6.45 18.29 10.33
C ARG A 222 5.80 18.14 11.71
N PRO A 223 5.66 19.23 12.49
CA PRO A 223 4.86 19.20 13.71
C PRO A 223 3.45 18.62 13.49
N TYR A 224 2.96 17.78 14.41
CA TYR A 224 1.67 17.09 14.33
C TYR A 224 0.68 17.62 15.38
N ASN A 225 -0.56 17.92 14.98
CA ASN A 225 -1.67 18.38 15.83
C ASN A 225 -1.39 19.68 16.63
N PRO A 226 -2.44 20.45 16.96
CA PRO A 226 -2.52 21.89 16.67
C PRO A 226 -1.21 22.62 17.00
N SER A 227 -0.43 22.84 15.96
CA SER A 227 0.84 23.54 16.06
C SER A 227 0.55 25.00 15.75
N GLY A 228 0.69 25.90 16.72
CA GLY A 228 0.47 27.33 16.48
C GLY A 228 1.41 27.88 15.42
N GLN A 229 1.04 29.01 14.80
CA GLN A 229 1.83 29.70 13.77
C GLN A 229 3.33 29.77 14.08
N LEU A 230 3.70 30.14 15.32
CA LEU A 230 5.10 30.23 15.76
C LEU A 230 5.86 28.89 15.65
N VAL A 231 5.20 27.77 15.88
CA VAL A 231 5.81 26.43 15.81
C VAL A 231 6.07 26.06 14.35
N ILE A 232 5.12 26.32 13.47
CA ILE A 232 5.26 26.08 12.02
C ILE A 232 6.32 27.00 11.42
N ASP A 233 6.33 28.28 11.78
CA ASP A 233 7.34 29.23 11.31
C ASP A 233 8.75 28.84 11.77
N LYS A 234 8.90 28.44 13.04
CA LYS A 234 10.17 27.95 13.57
C LYS A 234 10.65 26.71 12.80
N TRP A 235 9.79 25.69 12.66
CA TRP A 235 10.12 24.49 11.89
C TRP A 235 10.53 24.81 10.46
N TRP A 236 9.75 25.68 9.80
CA TRP A 236 10.03 26.08 8.43
C TRP A 236 11.39 26.75 8.32
N ASN A 237 11.70 27.71 9.19
CA ASN A 237 12.96 28.46 9.11
C ASN A 237 14.18 27.60 9.48
N GLU A 238 14.04 26.69 10.46
CA GLU A 238 15.16 25.89 10.96
C GLU A 238 15.42 24.60 10.16
N GLN A 239 14.38 24.00 9.58
CA GLN A 239 14.48 22.66 8.97
C GLN A 239 13.84 22.61 7.58
N GLY A 240 12.62 23.12 7.43
CA GLY A 240 11.87 23.04 6.17
C GLY A 240 12.57 23.74 5.01
N LYS A 241 12.80 25.06 5.13
CA LYS A 241 13.43 25.89 4.11
C LYS A 241 14.85 25.39 3.75
N PRO A 242 15.77 25.11 4.70
CA PRO A 242 17.08 24.56 4.34
C PRO A 242 17.00 23.26 3.53
N TRP A 243 16.05 22.39 3.85
CA TRP A 243 15.83 21.17 3.08
C TRP A 243 15.29 21.47 1.68
N VAL A 244 14.31 22.37 1.53
CA VAL A 244 13.78 22.78 0.22
C VAL A 244 14.88 23.40 -0.65
N ASP A 245 15.68 24.31 -0.08
CA ASP A 245 16.82 24.92 -0.78
C ASP A 245 17.80 23.83 -1.28
N SER A 246 17.98 22.74 -0.53
CA SER A 246 18.83 21.61 -0.95
C SER A 246 18.27 20.83 -2.15
N VAL A 247 16.94 20.75 -2.29
CA VAL A 247 16.26 20.14 -3.44
C VAL A 247 16.46 20.97 -4.71
N ASP A 248 16.42 22.29 -4.58
CA ASP A 248 16.64 23.21 -5.71
C ASP A 248 18.06 23.06 -6.27
N LEU A 249 19.05 22.87 -5.40
CA LEU A 249 20.46 22.70 -5.78
C LEU A 249 20.73 21.42 -6.58
N VAL A 250 19.99 20.34 -6.33
CA VAL A 250 20.13 19.08 -7.09
C VAL A 250 19.29 19.05 -8.37
N GLY A 251 18.69 20.18 -8.76
CA GLY A 251 17.94 20.31 -10.02
C GLY A 251 16.57 19.63 -10.02
N GLY A 252 16.12 19.08 -8.87
CA GLY A 252 14.83 18.38 -8.76
C GLY A 252 13.61 19.30 -8.93
N TYR A 253 13.80 20.61 -8.80
CA TYR A 253 12.73 21.60 -8.73
C TYR A 253 12.57 22.48 -9.99
N GLN A 254 13.44 22.31 -11.01
CA GLN A 254 13.50 23.25 -12.14
C GLN A 254 12.26 23.27 -13.05
N CYS A 255 11.25 22.42 -12.81
CA CYS A 255 10.02 22.39 -13.61
C CYS A 255 8.95 23.42 -13.17
N PHE A 256 9.00 23.96 -11.96
CA PHE A 256 7.89 24.80 -11.43
C PHE A 256 8.20 26.29 -11.29
N LEU A 257 9.46 26.70 -11.16
CA LEU A 257 9.83 28.11 -10.98
C LEU A 257 9.93 28.92 -12.28
N LYS A 258 9.72 28.29 -13.44
CA LYS A 258 9.73 28.97 -14.76
C LYS A 258 8.37 29.46 -15.24
N GLN A 259 7.29 29.22 -14.50
CA GLN A 259 6.01 29.88 -14.75
C GLN A 259 5.97 31.19 -13.95
N LYS A 260 6.71 32.19 -14.44
CA LYS A 260 6.49 33.59 -14.09
C LYS A 260 5.35 34.15 -14.93
#